data_AF-A0A399Q875-F1
#
_entry.id   AF-A0A399Q875-F1
#
_cell.length_a   1.000
_cell.length_b   1.000
_cell.length_c   1.000
_cell.angle_alpha   90.00
_cell.angle_beta   90.00
_cell.angle_gamma   90.00
#
_symmetry.space_group_name_H-M   'P 1'
#
loop_
_entity.id
_entity.type
_entity.pdbx_description
1 polymer ?
#
loop_
_entity_poly.entity_id
_entity_poly.type
_entity_poly.pdbx_seq_one_letter_code
_entity_poly.pdbx_strand_id
1 'polypeptide(L)' 'MTRGKDREDGPRRERGFGAAIERFNERLRPYLGAPPLGPYTDDPVSEPQSRLCPMCGKPMPDHDIDRSGARTQVHCPV' A
#
# COMPACT_ATOMS: atom_id res chain seq x y z
N MET A 1 -10.50 50.13 16.44
CA MET A 1 -11.90 50.02 15.96
C MET A 1 -11.85 49.75 14.45
N THR A 2 -11.57 48.50 14.04
CA THR A 2 -12.52 47.51 13.49
C THR A 2 -13.08 47.85 12.09
N ARG A 3 -12.53 47.23 11.05
CA ARG A 3 -13.32 46.84 9.88
C ARG A 3 -13.21 45.33 9.71
N GLY A 4 -14.26 44.65 10.16
CA GLY A 4 -14.41 43.20 10.03
C GLY A 4 -14.30 42.83 8.56
N LYS A 5 -13.38 41.90 8.28
CA LYS A 5 -13.37 41.16 7.02
C LYS A 5 -14.31 39.99 7.24
N ASP A 6 -15.53 40.14 6.72
CA ASP A 6 -16.52 39.06 6.69
C ASP A 6 -15.88 37.86 5.98
N ARG A 7 -15.55 36.83 6.76
CA ARG A 7 -15.19 35.51 6.28
C ARG A 7 -16.47 34.69 6.23
N GLU A 8 -17.17 34.78 5.12
CA GLU A 8 -18.18 33.79 4.74
C GLU A 8 -17.61 32.88 3.67
N ASP A 9 -16.80 31.91 4.08
CA ASP A 9 -16.55 30.70 3.30
C ASP A 9 -17.35 29.56 3.95
N GLY A 10 -18.66 29.57 3.69
CA GLY A 10 -19.51 28.41 3.94
C GLY A 10 -19.11 27.25 3.01
N PRO A 11 -19.30 25.98 3.41
CA PRO A 11 -18.81 24.85 2.63
C PRO A 11 -19.54 24.81 1.28
N ARG A 12 -18.81 25.17 0.23
CA ARG A 12 -19.23 24.98 -1.16
C ARG A 12 -19.45 23.49 -1.35
N ARG A 13 -20.71 23.04 -1.24
CA ARG A 13 -21.12 21.67 -1.57
C ARG A 13 -20.75 21.45 -3.03
N GLU A 14 -19.62 20.80 -3.29
CA GLU A 14 -19.09 20.52 -4.63
C GLU A 14 -20.06 19.59 -5.37
N ARG A 15 -21.02 20.15 -6.09
CA ARG A 15 -21.91 19.38 -6.97
C ARG A 15 -21.15 19.12 -8.26
N GLY A 16 -20.47 17.99 -8.34
CA GLY A 16 -19.68 17.59 -9.50
C GLY A 16 -19.19 16.14 -9.40
N PHE A 17 -18.40 15.72 -10.38
CA PHE A 17 -17.84 14.37 -10.46
C PHE A 17 -17.08 13.96 -9.18
N GLY A 18 -16.36 14.90 -8.55
CA GLY A 18 -15.67 14.66 -7.27
C GLY A 18 -16.61 14.17 -6.17
N ALA A 19 -17.78 14.77 -6.00
CA ALA A 19 -18.76 14.32 -5.00
C ALA A 19 -19.42 12.98 -5.36
N ALA A 20 -19.52 12.65 -6.65
CA ALA A 20 -20.00 11.33 -7.07
C ALA A 20 -18.98 10.22 -6.71
N ILE A 21 -17.69 10.49 -6.90
CA ILE A 21 -16.60 9.58 -6.52
C ILE A 21 -16.53 9.43 -4.99
N GLU A 22 -16.65 10.52 -4.23
CA GLU A 22 -16.67 10.44 -2.77
C GLU A 22 -17.85 9.61 -2.25
N ARG A 23 -19.06 9.83 -2.79
CA ARG A 23 -20.23 9.02 -2.42
C ARG A 23 -20.06 7.53 -2.77
N PHE A 24 -19.38 7.24 -3.88
CA PHE A 24 -19.06 5.88 -4.28
C PHE A 24 -18.03 5.24 -3.33
N ASN A 25 -16.97 5.98 -2.99
CA ASN A 25 -15.96 5.56 -2.02
C ASN A 25 -16.59 5.30 -0.65
N GLU A 26 -17.47 6.18 -0.15
CA GLU A 26 -18.21 5.98 1.11
C GLU A 26 -19.01 4.68 1.14
N ARG A 27 -19.61 4.31 -0.01
CA ARG A 27 -20.38 3.06 -0.13
C ARG A 27 -19.50 1.81 -0.11
N LEU A 28 -18.28 1.91 -0.63
CA LEU A 28 -17.35 0.78 -0.75
C LEU A 28 -16.46 0.56 0.49
N ARG A 29 -16.17 1.60 1.26
CA ARG A 29 -15.31 1.52 2.47
C ARG A 29 -15.67 0.38 3.44
N PRO A 30 -16.95 0.05 3.72
CA PRO A 30 -17.29 -1.07 4.59
C PRO A 30 -16.86 -2.45 4.06
N TYR A 31 -16.69 -2.59 2.75
CA TYR A 31 -16.35 -3.85 2.09
C TYR A 31 -14.86 -3.98 1.79
N LEU A 32 -14.21 -2.87 1.44
CA LEU A 32 -12.77 -2.84 1.13
C LEU A 32 -11.90 -2.67 2.38
N GLY A 33 -12.49 -2.19 3.48
CA GLY A 33 -11.76 -1.80 4.68
C GLY A 33 -11.10 -0.43 4.55
N ALA A 34 -10.54 0.06 5.64
CA ALA A 34 -9.63 1.19 5.57
C ALA A 34 -8.41 0.78 4.74
N PRO A 35 -7.85 1.65 3.90
CA PRO A 35 -6.57 1.36 3.26
C PRO A 35 -5.59 0.98 4.38
N PRO A 36 -4.82 -0.11 4.22
CA PRO A 36 -3.81 -0.44 5.19
C PRO A 36 -2.86 0.76 5.25
N LEU A 37 -2.94 1.52 6.34
CA LEU A 37 -1.83 2.34 6.79
C LEU A 37 -0.76 1.29 7.04
N GLY A 38 0.17 1.14 6.09
CA GLY A 38 1.17 0.08 6.15
C GLY A 38 1.85 0.07 7.52
N PRO A 39 2.54 -1.02 7.89
CA PRO A 39 3.32 -1.04 9.13
C PRO A 39 4.38 0.06 9.04
N TYR A 40 4.02 1.24 9.53
CA TYR A 40 4.91 2.35 9.87
C TYR A 40 5.28 2.26 11.36
N THR A 41 4.88 1.19 12.03
CA THR A 41 5.50 0.73 13.27
C THR A 41 6.62 -0.24 12.93
N ASP A 42 7.71 -0.18 13.71
CA ASP A 42 8.86 -1.09 13.73
C ASP A 42 8.51 -2.57 14.01
N ASP A 43 7.23 -2.95 13.92
CA ASP A 43 6.84 -4.34 14.06
C ASP A 43 7.41 -5.12 12.87
N PRO A 44 8.24 -6.17 13.12
CA PRO A 44 8.79 -6.96 12.05
C PRO A 44 7.63 -7.55 11.25
N VAL A 45 7.55 -7.16 9.98
CA VAL A 45 6.64 -7.76 9.00
C VAL A 45 6.81 -9.26 9.13
N SER A 46 5.72 -9.99 9.42
CA SER A 46 5.76 -11.45 9.49
C SER A 46 6.47 -11.96 8.24
N GLU A 47 7.55 -12.71 8.45
CA GLU A 47 8.31 -13.26 7.33
C GLU A 47 7.33 -13.96 6.40
N PRO A 48 7.29 -13.59 5.11
CA PRO A 48 6.38 -14.23 4.18
C PRO A 48 6.64 -15.74 4.26
N GLN A 49 5.58 -16.53 4.44
CA GLN A 49 5.66 -17.99 4.48
C GLN A 49 6.62 -18.44 3.39
N SER A 50 7.69 -19.14 3.80
CA SER A 50 8.81 -19.47 2.92
C SER A 50 8.26 -20.18 1.68
N ARG A 51 8.23 -19.46 0.55
CA ARG A 51 7.80 -20.03 -0.71
C ARG A 51 8.85 -21.05 -1.11
N LEU A 52 8.42 -22.25 -1.46
CA LEU A 52 9.31 -23.26 -2.02
C LEU A 52 9.80 -22.80 -3.39
N CYS A 53 11.06 -23.08 -3.71
CA CYS A 53 11.60 -22.84 -5.03
C CYS A 53 10.86 -23.72 -6.06
N PRO A 54 10.34 -23.15 -7.16
CA PRO A 54 9.59 -23.92 -8.17
C PRO A 54 10.47 -24.88 -8.97
N MET A 55 11.80 -24.71 -8.90
CA MET A 55 12.77 -25.53 -9.64
C MET A 55 13.27 -26.72 -8.82
N CYS A 56 13.61 -26.52 -7.54
CA CYS A 56 14.24 -27.54 -6.69
C CYS A 56 13.40 -27.96 -5.47
N GLY A 57 12.32 -27.24 -5.15
CA GLY A 57 11.44 -27.54 -4.02
C GLY A 57 11.98 -27.16 -2.63
N LYS A 58 13.22 -26.67 -2.53
CA LYS A 58 13.82 -26.23 -1.25
C LYS A 58 13.33 -24.80 -0.87
N PRO A 59 13.35 -24.41 0.41
CA PRO A 59 13.00 -23.05 0.83
C PRO A 59 13.78 -21.97 0.07
N MET A 60 13.10 -20.93 -0.43
CA MET A 60 13.76 -19.80 -1.11
C MET A 60 14.87 -19.12 -0.28
N PRO A 61 14.77 -18.99 1.07
CA PRO A 61 15.85 -18.42 1.88
C PRO A 61 17.18 -19.16 1.80
N ASP A 62 17.19 -20.44 1.41
CA ASP A 62 18.41 -21.25 1.30
C ASP A 62 19.16 -21.01 -0.02
N HIS A 63 18.64 -20.17 -0.92
CA HIS A 63 19.24 -19.90 -2.23
C HIS A 63 20.20 -18.72 -2.18
N ASP A 64 21.32 -18.84 -2.90
CA ASP A 64 22.22 -17.72 -3.14
C ASP A 64 21.72 -16.90 -4.34
N ILE A 65 21.53 -15.59 -4.15
CA ILE A 65 20.99 -14.68 -5.17
C ILE A 65 22.08 -13.70 -5.59
N ASP A 66 22.75 -13.99 -6.70
CA ASP A 66 23.75 -13.10 -7.30
C ASP A 66 23.07 -11.95 -8.06
N ARG A 67 23.33 -10.72 -7.61
CA ARG A 67 22.84 -9.47 -8.21
C ARG A 67 23.94 -8.62 -8.85
N SER A 68 25.15 -9.15 -8.98
CA SER A 68 26.32 -8.42 -9.50
C SER A 68 26.25 -8.17 -11.02
N GLY A 69 25.59 -9.06 -11.76
CA GLY A 69 25.48 -8.99 -13.22
C GLY A 69 24.30 -8.16 -13.73
N ALA A 70 24.23 -8.02 -15.06
CA ALA A 70 23.08 -7.40 -15.74
C ALA A 70 21.76 -8.18 -15.55
N ARG A 71 21.83 -9.43 -15.11
CA ARG A 71 20.69 -10.29 -14.78
C ARG A 71 20.93 -10.92 -13.42
N THR A 72 19.91 -10.87 -12.57
CA THR A 72 19.91 -11.60 -11.30
C THR A 72 19.91 -13.10 -11.56
N GLN A 73 20.86 -13.82 -10.96
CA GLN A 73 20.93 -15.28 -10.99
C GLN A 73 20.53 -15.82 -9.61
N VAL A 74 19.90 -16.99 -9.61
CA VAL A 74 19.52 -17.70 -8.38
C VAL A 74 20.14 -19.09 -8.42
N HIS A 75 20.98 -19.38 -7.44
CA HIS A 75 21.65 -20.67 -7.30
C HIS A 75 20.88 -21.55 -6.33
N CYS A 76 20.46 -22.72 -6.81
CA CYS A 76 19.82 -23.71 -5.96
C CYS A 76 20.85 -24.30 -4.98
N PRO A 77 20.49 -24.50 -3.70
CA PRO A 77 21.35 -25.20 -2.77
C PRO A 77 21.50 -26.66 -3.21
N VAL A 78 22.72 -27.19 -3.12
CA VAL A 78 23.04 -28.61 -3.36
C VAL A 78 22.37 -29.51 -2.31
#